data_AF-H1DF45-F1
#
_entry.id   AF-H1DF45-F1
#
_cell.length_a   1.000
_cell.length_b   1.000
_cell.length_c   1.000
_cell.angle_alpha   90.00
_cell.angle_beta   90.00
_cell.angle_gamma   90.00
#
_symmetry.space_group_name_H-M   'P 1'
#
loop_
_entity.id
_entity.type
_entity.pdbx_description
1 polymer ?
#
loop_
_entity_poly.entity_id
_entity_poly.type
_entity_poly.pdbx_seq_one_letter_code
_entity_poly.pdbx_strand_id
1 'polypeptide(L)'
;MSMKTLKNGWYGLLVAALPFLVSGCLKSDNHVTFTISTGGYVLQKFEEGTPVYAPYIYSFSSQEIASAKLECTENPNCSYVKKAANVWETPLLYQSQIPNGTYEIWATNLEGEIATQKQTFTIDKSLGELNLKSFYFESGIIHAKWETVANATEYCLMFCVRTKEMASSGGFNRYNNYYVKWDPYNTVVTSGSYNLKEVVSRTTGYSLQDNDEVQIAVAVMYNRSGKGTLILESNRYVVTTKSGDIDFLQ
;
A
#
# COMPACT_ATOMS: atom_id res chain seq x y z
N MET A 1 14.80 -5.12 60.16
CA MET A 1 13.56 -5.93 60.31
C MET A 1 12.41 -5.06 59.82
N SER A 2 11.50 -5.45 58.94
CA SER A 2 11.34 -6.59 58.05
C SER A 2 10.25 -6.17 57.06
N MET A 3 10.40 -6.55 55.80
CA MET A 3 9.41 -6.38 54.71
C MET A 3 8.04 -6.97 55.04
N LYS A 4 7.02 -6.53 54.29
CA LYS A 4 6.14 -7.31 53.37
C LYS A 4 4.82 -6.52 53.19
N THR A 5 4.18 -6.37 52.03
CA THR A 5 4.20 -7.15 50.78
C THR A 5 3.47 -6.32 49.71
N LEU A 6 4.04 -6.21 48.51
CA LEU A 6 3.30 -5.94 47.27
C LEU A 6 3.08 -7.28 46.57
N LYS A 7 1.83 -7.63 46.28
CA LYS A 7 1.42 -8.76 45.43
C LYS A 7 0.85 -8.17 44.13
N ASN A 8 1.46 -8.58 43.01
CA ASN A 8 0.97 -8.87 41.64
C ASN A 8 -0.19 -8.02 41.06
N GLY A 9 -0.22 -7.62 39.78
CA GLY A 9 0.55 -7.99 38.59
C GLY A 9 0.15 -7.05 37.43
N TRP A 10 1.03 -6.84 36.44
CA TRP A 10 0.92 -7.36 35.05
C TRP A 10 -0.24 -6.72 34.25
N TYR A 11 -0.10 -6.07 33.08
CA TYR A 11 0.96 -5.82 32.10
C TYR A 11 0.42 -4.72 31.16
N GLY A 12 1.28 -3.86 30.58
CA GLY A 12 0.87 -3.04 29.43
C GLY A 12 1.84 -1.93 29.07
N LEU A 13 2.47 -2.06 27.90
CA LEU A 13 3.37 -1.13 27.21
C LEU A 13 4.78 -0.94 27.79
N LEU A 14 5.70 -1.79 27.32
CA LEU A 14 7.11 -1.43 27.22
C LEU A 14 7.31 -0.58 25.96
N VAL A 15 7.40 0.73 26.15
CA VAL A 15 8.03 1.65 25.20
C VAL A 15 9.54 1.46 25.37
N ALA A 16 10.17 0.70 24.48
CA ALA A 16 11.61 0.61 24.43
C ALA A 16 12.14 1.72 23.50
N ALA A 17 12.42 2.88 24.11
CA ALA A 17 13.34 3.85 23.57
C ALA A 17 14.74 3.21 23.43
N LEU A 18 15.38 3.40 22.29
CA LEU A 18 16.79 3.06 22.04
C LEU A 18 17.71 3.72 23.09
N PRO A 19 18.66 2.98 23.68
CA PRO A 19 19.88 3.57 24.21
C PRO A 19 21.10 3.14 23.39
N PHE A 20 21.87 4.12 22.91
CA PHE A 20 23.23 3.91 22.43
C PHE A 20 24.20 3.77 23.62
N LEU A 21 25.25 2.97 23.38
CA LEU A 21 26.55 2.83 24.07
C LEU A 21 26.67 1.83 25.23
N VAL A 22 27.29 0.68 24.93
CA VAL A 22 28.36 0.12 25.76
C VAL A 22 29.54 -0.25 24.86
N SER A 23 30.69 0.32 25.16
CA SER A 23 32.00 0.00 24.58
C SER A 23 32.36 -1.45 24.88
N GLY A 24 32.57 -2.22 23.81
CA GLY A 24 33.16 -3.55 23.84
C GLY A 24 33.46 -3.95 22.41
N CYS A 25 34.72 -4.21 22.08
CA CYS A 25 35.10 -4.87 20.83
C CYS A 25 34.49 -6.27 20.78
N LEU A 26 33.24 -6.36 20.36
CA LEU A 26 32.71 -7.56 19.73
C LEU A 26 32.88 -7.32 18.24
N LYS A 27 33.79 -8.07 17.60
CA LYS A 27 33.64 -8.37 16.18
C LYS A 27 32.29 -9.07 16.05
N SER A 28 31.21 -8.33 15.81
CA SER A 28 29.98 -8.94 15.37
C SER A 28 30.22 -9.29 13.91
N ASP A 29 30.29 -10.58 13.60
CA ASP A 29 29.98 -11.10 12.27
C ASP A 29 28.50 -10.85 11.96
N ASN A 30 28.09 -9.57 11.97
CA ASN A 30 26.79 -9.13 11.49
C ASN A 30 26.88 -9.07 9.97
N HIS A 31 27.02 -10.23 9.34
CA HIS A 31 26.54 -10.37 7.97
C HIS A 31 25.03 -10.12 8.04
N VAL A 32 24.61 -8.90 7.69
CA VAL A 32 23.20 -8.58 7.53
C VAL A 32 22.72 -9.41 6.35
N THR A 33 22.09 -10.55 6.64
CA THR A 33 21.51 -11.42 5.61
C THR A 33 20.60 -10.58 4.72
N PHE A 34 20.83 -10.59 3.42
CA PHE A 34 19.94 -9.94 2.47
C PHE A 34 18.51 -10.46 2.64
N THR A 35 17.57 -9.55 2.89
CA THR A 35 16.14 -9.85 3.00
C THR A 35 15.33 -8.97 2.08
N ILE A 36 14.20 -9.49 1.62
CA ILE A 36 13.16 -8.71 0.94
C ILE A 36 11.87 -8.77 1.74
N SER A 37 11.12 -7.67 1.69
CA SER A 37 9.73 -7.59 2.10
C SER A 37 8.85 -7.54 0.86
N THR A 38 7.65 -8.12 0.94
CA THR A 38 6.71 -8.15 -0.17
C THR A 38 5.32 -7.71 0.27
N GLY A 39 4.57 -7.14 -0.67
CA GLY A 39 3.14 -6.95 -0.56
C GLY A 39 2.48 -7.17 -1.91
N GLY A 40 1.17 -7.40 -1.89
CA GLY A 40 0.42 -7.50 -3.14
C GLY A 40 -1.09 -7.53 -2.95
N TYR A 41 -1.79 -7.20 -4.02
CA TYR A 41 -3.23 -7.22 -4.15
C TYR A 41 -3.61 -7.44 -5.61
N VAL A 42 -4.86 -7.78 -5.87
CA VAL A 42 -5.41 -7.85 -7.22
C VAL A 42 -6.21 -6.58 -7.47
N LEU A 43 -6.02 -5.97 -8.63
CA LEU A 43 -6.87 -4.88 -9.09
C LEU A 43 -7.98 -5.40 -9.94
N GLN A 44 -9.16 -4.83 -9.78
CA GLN A 44 -10.28 -4.96 -10.69
C GLN A 44 -10.53 -3.61 -11.36
N LYS A 45 -10.89 -3.65 -12.64
CA LYS A 45 -11.59 -2.57 -13.33
C LYS A 45 -12.67 -3.17 -14.24
N PHE A 46 -13.51 -2.34 -14.82
CA PHE A 46 -14.51 -2.76 -15.79
C PHE A 46 -14.09 -2.30 -17.19
N GLU A 47 -14.04 -3.24 -18.13
CA GLU A 47 -13.89 -2.98 -19.56
C GLU A 47 -15.20 -3.38 -20.24
N GLU A 48 -15.91 -2.43 -20.84
CA GLU A 48 -17.21 -2.65 -21.50
C GLU A 48 -18.22 -3.38 -20.59
N GLY A 49 -18.25 -3.03 -19.30
CA GLY A 49 -19.14 -3.65 -18.30
C GLY A 49 -18.70 -5.04 -17.81
N THR A 50 -17.57 -5.56 -18.29
CA THR A 50 -17.01 -6.84 -17.84
C THR A 50 -15.83 -6.60 -16.90
N PRO A 51 -15.79 -7.26 -15.72
CA PRO A 51 -14.66 -7.09 -14.81
C PRO A 51 -13.41 -7.79 -15.35
N VAL A 52 -12.28 -7.08 -15.32
CA VAL A 52 -10.95 -7.58 -15.65
C VAL A 52 -10.00 -7.32 -14.50
N TYR A 53 -8.96 -8.14 -14.37
CA TYR A 53 -8.14 -8.25 -13.17
C TYR A 53 -6.65 -8.20 -13.47
N ALA A 54 -5.86 -7.54 -12.62
CA ALA A 54 -4.40 -7.55 -12.71
C ALA A 54 -3.78 -7.79 -11.34
N PRO A 55 -2.87 -8.78 -11.17
CA PRO A 55 -2.13 -8.92 -9.92
C PRO A 55 -1.08 -7.81 -9.82
N TYR A 56 -1.11 -7.06 -8.72
CA TYR A 56 -0.06 -6.13 -8.36
C TYR A 56 0.72 -6.69 -7.18
N ILE A 57 1.98 -7.06 -7.43
CA ILE A 57 2.90 -7.59 -6.43
C ILE A 57 4.16 -6.75 -6.50
N TYR A 58 4.69 -6.37 -5.34
CA TYR A 58 5.95 -5.64 -5.24
C TYR A 58 6.83 -6.23 -4.14
N SER A 59 8.12 -5.96 -4.26
CA SER A 59 9.12 -6.29 -3.26
C SER A 59 10.05 -5.11 -3.06
N PHE A 60 10.44 -4.91 -1.81
CA PHE A 60 11.43 -3.91 -1.44
C PHE A 60 12.52 -4.53 -0.56
N SER A 61 13.71 -3.96 -0.61
CA SER A 61 14.81 -4.28 0.31
C SER A 61 15.46 -2.99 0.82
N SER A 62 16.16 -3.09 1.95
CA SER A 62 17.07 -2.02 2.41
C SER A 62 18.38 -1.99 1.63
N GLN A 63 18.68 -3.06 0.87
CA GLN A 63 19.85 -3.16 -0.01
C GLN A 63 19.41 -3.05 -1.48
N GLU A 64 20.35 -2.75 -2.38
CA GLU A 64 20.06 -2.78 -3.82
C GLU A 64 19.77 -4.21 -4.29
N ILE A 65 18.72 -4.32 -5.13
CA ILE A 65 18.35 -5.57 -5.80
C ILE A 65 18.95 -5.54 -7.22
N ALA A 66 19.93 -6.41 -7.45
CA ALA A 66 20.60 -6.55 -8.74
C ALA A 66 19.65 -7.17 -9.77
N SER A 67 18.95 -8.24 -9.38
CA SER A 67 17.94 -8.91 -10.21
C SER A 67 16.83 -9.50 -9.35
N ALA A 68 15.65 -9.63 -9.92
CA ALA A 68 14.56 -10.37 -9.31
C ALA A 68 13.74 -11.11 -10.37
N LYS A 69 13.14 -12.24 -9.97
CA LYS A 69 12.20 -13.02 -10.77
C LYS A 69 10.93 -13.31 -9.97
N LEU A 70 9.85 -13.46 -10.71
CA LEU A 70 8.55 -13.85 -10.19
C LEU A 70 8.12 -15.14 -10.89
N GLU A 71 7.92 -16.20 -10.12
CA GLU A 71 7.41 -17.47 -10.61
C GLU A 71 5.96 -17.64 -10.18
N CYS A 72 5.11 -18.06 -11.11
CA CYS A 72 3.67 -18.15 -10.92
C CYS A 72 3.19 -19.55 -11.26
N THR A 73 2.61 -20.23 -10.28
CA THR A 73 2.17 -21.63 -10.46
C THR A 73 0.99 -21.75 -11.42
N GLU A 74 0.15 -20.72 -11.54
CA GLU A 74 -1.13 -20.78 -12.28
C GLU A 74 -1.25 -19.72 -13.38
N ASN A 75 -0.29 -18.79 -13.50
CA ASN A 75 -0.31 -17.71 -14.48
C ASN A 75 1.00 -17.68 -15.31
N PRO A 76 0.98 -18.13 -16.58
CA PRO A 76 2.19 -18.30 -17.38
C PRO A 76 2.83 -16.97 -17.84
N ASN A 77 2.15 -15.83 -17.71
CA ASN A 77 2.61 -14.53 -18.24
C ASN A 77 3.13 -13.58 -17.16
N CYS A 78 3.62 -14.11 -16.05
CA CYS A 78 4.18 -13.29 -14.98
C CYS A 78 5.49 -12.62 -15.39
N SER A 79 5.57 -11.32 -15.14
CA SER A 79 6.76 -10.52 -15.33
C SER A 79 7.01 -9.66 -14.11
N TYR A 80 8.27 -9.31 -13.89
CA TYR A 80 8.71 -8.53 -12.75
C TYR A 80 9.73 -7.51 -13.22
N VAL A 81 9.49 -6.24 -12.91
CA VAL A 81 10.25 -5.12 -13.48
C VAL A 81 10.87 -4.27 -12.39
N LYS A 82 12.13 -3.86 -12.59
CA LYS A 82 12.83 -2.93 -11.70
C LYS A 82 12.17 -1.56 -11.79
N LYS A 83 11.84 -0.97 -10.64
CA LYS A 83 11.29 0.40 -10.53
C LYS A 83 12.24 1.38 -9.86
N ALA A 84 12.98 0.89 -8.87
CA ALA A 84 14.06 1.63 -8.22
C ALA A 84 15.20 0.66 -7.92
N ALA A 85 16.33 1.17 -7.40
CA ALA A 85 17.48 0.35 -7.03
C ALA A 85 17.08 -0.85 -6.15
N ASN A 86 16.16 -0.64 -5.22
CA ASN A 86 15.73 -1.60 -4.22
C ASN A 86 14.26 -2.03 -4.35
N VAL A 87 13.59 -1.70 -5.46
CA VAL A 87 12.15 -1.98 -5.66
C VAL A 87 11.90 -2.63 -7.01
N TRP A 88 11.12 -3.70 -6.98
CA TRP A 88 10.60 -4.40 -8.16
C TRP A 88 9.10 -4.60 -8.01
N GLU A 89 8.37 -4.63 -9.13
CA GLU A 89 6.92 -4.86 -9.13
C GLU A 89 6.43 -5.60 -10.39
N THR A 90 5.20 -6.10 -10.36
CA THR A 90 4.51 -6.60 -11.56
C THR A 90 3.95 -5.43 -12.39
N PRO A 91 4.05 -5.48 -13.73
CA PRO A 91 3.26 -4.59 -14.57
C PRO A 91 1.76 -4.95 -14.48
N LEU A 92 0.90 -3.96 -14.69
CA LEU A 92 -0.55 -4.16 -14.66
C LEU A 92 -1.04 -4.75 -15.98
N LEU A 93 -1.01 -6.08 -16.08
CA LEU A 93 -1.56 -6.83 -17.20
C LEU A 93 -2.94 -7.37 -16.80
N TYR A 94 -3.98 -6.76 -17.36
CA TYR A 94 -5.36 -7.13 -17.07
C TYR A 94 -5.77 -8.39 -17.85
N GLN A 95 -6.50 -9.28 -17.17
CA GLN A 95 -6.99 -10.55 -17.68
C GLN A 95 -8.44 -10.78 -17.23
N SER A 96 -9.17 -11.64 -17.93
CA SER A 96 -10.59 -11.90 -17.66
C SER A 96 -10.87 -12.74 -16.41
N GLN A 97 -9.85 -13.43 -15.88
CA GLN A 97 -9.96 -14.28 -14.70
C GLN A 97 -9.21 -13.68 -13.52
N ILE A 98 -9.74 -13.87 -12.31
CA ILE A 98 -9.04 -13.49 -11.09
C ILE A 98 -7.71 -14.26 -11.03
N PRO A 99 -6.55 -13.58 -10.91
CA PRO A 99 -5.23 -14.18 -10.90
C PRO A 99 -4.93 -14.84 -9.54
N ASN A 100 -5.69 -15.89 -9.20
CA ASN A 100 -5.41 -16.71 -8.03
C ASN A 100 -4.15 -17.55 -8.26
N GLY A 101 -3.56 -18.00 -7.15
CA GLY A 101 -2.36 -18.82 -7.15
C GLY A 101 -1.30 -18.31 -6.19
N THR A 102 -0.17 -19.01 -6.17
CA THR A 102 1.01 -18.61 -5.39
C THR A 102 2.07 -18.03 -6.32
N TYR A 103 2.59 -16.89 -5.90
CA TYR A 103 3.60 -16.10 -6.59
C TYR A 103 4.86 -16.16 -5.74
N GLU A 104 5.91 -16.79 -6.26
CA GLU A 104 7.20 -16.91 -5.58
C GLU A 104 8.17 -15.87 -6.13
N ILE A 105 8.66 -15.02 -5.25
CA ILE A 105 9.57 -13.92 -5.56
C ILE A 105 10.96 -14.38 -5.16
N TRP A 106 11.91 -14.25 -6.08
CA TRP A 106 13.32 -14.44 -5.81
C TRP A 106 14.05 -13.15 -6.15
N ALA A 107 14.82 -12.64 -5.21
CA ALA A 107 15.65 -11.46 -5.41
C ALA A 107 17.11 -11.82 -5.12
N THR A 108 18.02 -11.16 -5.85
CA THR A 108 19.46 -11.29 -5.66
C THR A 108 20.06 -9.90 -5.48
N ASN A 109 20.85 -9.69 -4.44
CA ASN A 109 21.58 -8.43 -4.24
C ASN A 109 22.85 -8.36 -5.10
N LEU A 110 23.60 -7.25 -5.01
CA LEU A 110 24.84 -7.06 -5.77
C LEU A 110 25.97 -8.02 -5.37
N GLU A 111 25.89 -8.63 -4.17
CA GLU A 111 26.87 -9.58 -3.64
C GLU A 111 26.53 -11.05 -4.01
N GLY A 112 25.40 -11.27 -4.69
CA GLY A 112 24.94 -12.60 -5.09
C GLY A 112 24.13 -13.34 -4.03
N GLU A 113 23.80 -12.71 -2.90
CA GLU A 113 22.92 -13.28 -1.89
C GLU A 113 21.48 -13.33 -2.39
N ILE A 114 20.76 -14.42 -2.07
CA ILE A 114 19.40 -14.68 -2.57
C ILE A 114 18.41 -14.62 -1.41
N ALA A 115 17.31 -13.89 -1.61
CA ALA A 115 16.16 -13.87 -0.72
C ALA A 115 14.90 -14.33 -1.47
N THR A 116 14.03 -15.07 -0.77
CA THR A 116 12.77 -15.57 -1.32
C THR A 116 11.58 -15.17 -0.47
N GLN A 117 10.46 -14.89 -1.13
CA GLN A 117 9.17 -14.60 -0.49
C GLN A 117 8.03 -15.18 -1.31
N LYS A 118 6.86 -15.35 -0.69
CA LYS A 118 5.64 -15.82 -1.34
C LYS A 118 4.49 -14.86 -1.11
N GLN A 119 3.71 -14.65 -2.16
CA GLN A 119 2.43 -13.96 -2.11
C GLN A 119 1.37 -14.89 -2.70
N THR A 120 0.28 -15.14 -1.96
CA THR A 120 -0.80 -16.02 -2.41
C THR A 120 -2.10 -15.25 -2.50
N PHE A 121 -2.87 -15.50 -3.56
CA PHE A 121 -4.22 -14.99 -3.74
C PHE A 121 -5.21 -16.16 -3.84
N THR A 122 -6.32 -16.06 -3.12
CA THR A 122 -7.42 -17.02 -3.10
C THR A 122 -8.76 -16.28 -2.98
N ILE A 123 -9.00 -15.43 -3.97
CA ILE A 123 -10.15 -14.53 -4.08
C ILE A 123 -11.26 -15.26 -4.84
N ASP A 124 -12.43 -15.40 -4.21
CA ASP A 124 -13.57 -16.20 -4.67
C ASP A 124 -14.74 -15.36 -5.18
N LYS A 125 -14.64 -14.02 -5.11
CA LYS A 125 -15.69 -13.09 -5.55
C LYS A 125 -15.08 -11.86 -6.23
N SER A 126 -15.80 -11.35 -7.22
CA SER A 126 -15.55 -10.05 -7.85
C SER A 126 -16.30 -8.95 -7.11
N LEU A 127 -15.77 -7.73 -7.16
CA LEU A 127 -16.50 -6.54 -6.73
C LEU A 127 -17.56 -6.16 -7.78
N GLY A 128 -18.67 -5.56 -7.34
CA GLY A 128 -19.59 -4.86 -8.23
C GLY A 128 -18.98 -3.57 -8.79
N GLU A 129 -19.71 -2.87 -9.66
CA GLU A 129 -19.28 -1.56 -10.17
C GLU A 129 -19.24 -0.50 -9.05
N LEU A 130 -18.27 0.42 -9.15
CA LEU A 130 -18.14 1.57 -8.25
C LEU A 130 -18.74 2.81 -8.92
N ASN A 131 -19.95 3.18 -8.49
CA ASN A 131 -20.64 4.37 -8.96
C ASN A 131 -20.47 5.53 -7.97
N LEU A 132 -19.68 6.53 -8.34
CA LEU A 132 -19.55 7.76 -7.57
C LEU A 132 -20.77 8.67 -7.80
N LYS A 133 -21.36 9.17 -6.72
CA LYS A 133 -22.36 10.24 -6.75
C LYS A 133 -21.70 11.61 -6.69
N SER A 134 -20.62 11.74 -5.94
CA SER A 134 -19.79 12.93 -5.90
C SER A 134 -18.38 12.59 -5.43
N PHE A 135 -17.38 13.28 -5.99
CA PHE A 135 -16.02 13.27 -5.48
C PHE A 135 -15.37 14.61 -5.79
N TYR A 136 -15.04 15.37 -4.76
CA TYR A 136 -14.49 16.72 -4.91
C TYR A 136 -13.59 17.07 -3.73
N PHE A 137 -12.84 18.14 -3.90
CA PHE A 137 -11.90 18.65 -2.93
C PHE A 137 -12.19 20.13 -2.72
N GLU A 138 -12.40 20.52 -1.47
CA GLU A 138 -12.76 21.89 -1.11
C GLU A 138 -12.10 22.24 0.23
N SER A 139 -11.44 23.40 0.28
CA SER A 139 -10.85 23.95 1.52
C SER A 139 -9.98 22.96 2.32
N GLY A 140 -9.18 22.13 1.63
CA GLY A 140 -8.31 21.15 2.29
C GLY A 140 -8.96 19.79 2.58
N ILE A 141 -10.25 19.63 2.28
CA ILE A 141 -11.06 18.48 2.62
C ILE A 141 -11.48 17.74 1.35
N ILE A 142 -11.24 16.44 1.34
CA ILE A 142 -11.75 15.50 0.34
C ILE A 142 -13.17 15.14 0.74
N HIS A 143 -14.12 15.26 -0.18
CA HIS A 143 -15.51 14.84 0.00
C HIS A 143 -15.87 13.79 -1.03
N ALA A 144 -16.46 12.68 -0.58
CA ALA A 144 -16.81 11.56 -1.44
C ALA A 144 -18.18 10.97 -1.06
N LYS A 145 -18.96 10.58 -2.07
CA LYS A 145 -20.21 9.82 -1.93
C LYS A 145 -20.34 8.83 -3.08
N TRP A 146 -20.78 7.61 -2.79
CA TRP A 146 -20.87 6.51 -3.74
C TRP A 146 -22.06 5.61 -3.44
N GLU A 147 -22.39 4.71 -4.37
CA GLU A 147 -23.37 3.65 -4.15
C GLU A 147 -22.74 2.44 -3.46
N THR A 148 -23.55 1.64 -2.76
CA THR A 148 -23.08 0.36 -2.21
C THR A 148 -22.61 -0.54 -3.34
N VAL A 149 -21.39 -1.05 -3.21
CA VAL A 149 -20.75 -1.96 -4.17
C VAL A 149 -20.94 -3.40 -3.72
N ALA A 150 -21.41 -4.26 -4.63
CA ALA A 150 -21.59 -5.67 -4.33
C ALA A 150 -20.27 -6.33 -3.92
N ASN A 151 -20.33 -7.21 -2.91
CA ASN A 151 -19.19 -7.91 -2.31
C ASN A 151 -18.13 -7.00 -1.66
N ALA A 152 -18.34 -5.68 -1.54
CA ALA A 152 -17.43 -4.83 -0.80
C ALA A 152 -17.38 -5.23 0.67
N THR A 153 -16.17 -5.34 1.22
CA THR A 153 -15.93 -5.50 2.65
C THR A 153 -15.46 -4.19 3.29
N GLU A 154 -14.84 -3.31 2.52
CA GLU A 154 -14.27 -2.06 3.01
C GLU A 154 -14.29 -0.98 1.92
N TYR A 155 -14.43 0.28 2.34
CA TYR A 155 -14.29 1.45 1.49
C TYR A 155 -13.14 2.30 2.02
N CYS A 156 -12.24 2.69 1.13
CA CYS A 156 -11.01 3.41 1.47
C CYS A 156 -10.84 4.66 0.62
N LEU A 157 -10.18 5.67 1.18
CA LEU A 157 -9.45 6.66 0.40
C LEU A 157 -8.15 6.00 -0.06
N MET A 158 -7.92 5.96 -1.37
CA MET A 158 -6.59 5.73 -1.92
C MET A 158 -5.88 7.06 -2.05
N PHE A 159 -4.63 7.15 -1.60
CA PHE A 159 -3.78 8.28 -1.96
C PHE A 159 -2.32 7.88 -2.20
N CYS A 160 -1.62 8.66 -3.02
CA CYS A 160 -0.19 8.58 -3.23
C CYS A 160 0.39 10.00 -3.24
N VAL A 161 1.47 10.23 -2.50
CA VAL A 161 2.15 11.53 -2.46
C VAL A 161 3.30 11.53 -3.46
N ARG A 162 3.42 12.61 -4.22
CA ARG A 162 4.58 12.96 -5.03
C ARG A 162 5.13 14.29 -4.52
N THR A 163 6.28 14.24 -3.87
CA THR A 163 6.94 15.47 -3.42
C THR A 163 7.51 16.22 -4.62
N LYS A 164 7.67 17.54 -4.49
CA LYS A 164 8.29 18.37 -5.53
C LYS A 164 9.66 17.83 -6.00
N GLU A 165 10.46 17.29 -5.08
CA GLU A 165 11.76 16.70 -5.39
C GLU A 165 11.62 15.42 -6.24
N MET A 166 10.60 14.61 -5.95
CA MET A 166 10.29 13.39 -6.71
C MET A 166 9.66 13.67 -8.08
N ALA A 167 9.12 14.87 -8.33
CA ALA A 167 8.51 15.22 -9.62
C ALA A 167 9.48 15.09 -10.80
N SER A 168 10.79 15.26 -10.56
CA SER A 168 11.84 15.08 -11.57
C SER A 168 12.15 13.61 -11.91
N SER A 169 11.73 12.67 -11.06
CA SER A 169 12.05 11.24 -11.16
C SER A 169 10.94 10.36 -11.77
N GLY A 170 9.76 10.94 -12.09
CA GLY A 170 8.68 10.24 -12.77
C GLY A 170 7.26 10.53 -12.25
N GLY A 171 6.33 9.61 -12.55
CA GLY A 171 4.92 9.66 -12.15
C GLY A 171 4.65 9.14 -10.74
N PHE A 172 3.36 9.07 -10.36
CA PHE A 172 2.94 8.41 -9.12
C PHE A 172 3.26 6.91 -9.18
N ASN A 173 4.07 6.44 -8.22
CA ASN A 173 4.48 5.04 -8.15
C ASN A 173 3.49 4.24 -7.30
N ARG A 174 2.98 3.13 -7.84
CA ARG A 174 1.92 2.35 -7.21
C ARG A 174 2.35 1.67 -5.90
N TYR A 175 3.63 1.38 -5.72
CA TYR A 175 4.16 0.81 -4.47
C TYR A 175 4.12 1.82 -3.31
N ASN A 176 3.82 3.09 -3.59
CA ASN A 176 3.59 4.15 -2.62
C ASN A 176 2.09 4.50 -2.46
N ASN A 177 1.18 3.68 -2.99
CA ASN A 177 -0.25 3.85 -2.73
C ASN A 177 -0.58 3.44 -1.29
N TYR A 178 -1.27 4.34 -0.60
CA TYR A 178 -1.86 4.10 0.72
C TYR A 178 -3.37 3.98 0.59
N TYR A 179 -3.95 3.12 1.41
CA TYR A 179 -5.39 2.93 1.48
C TYR A 179 -5.87 3.10 2.93
N VAL A 180 -6.74 4.07 3.16
CA VAL A 180 -7.23 4.42 4.50
C VAL A 180 -8.74 4.29 4.54
N LYS A 181 -9.26 3.46 5.45
CA LYS A 181 -10.71 3.17 5.57
C LYS A 181 -11.50 4.44 5.90
N TRP A 182 -12.46 4.81 5.05
CA TRP A 182 -13.32 5.98 5.23
C TRP A 182 -13.98 6.03 6.61
N ASP A 183 -14.41 4.87 7.11
CA ASP A 183 -14.83 4.67 8.48
C ASP A 183 -14.20 3.37 9.02
N PRO A 184 -13.35 3.44 10.06
CA PRO A 184 -12.72 2.25 10.63
C PRO A 184 -13.71 1.36 11.40
N TYR A 185 -14.89 1.88 11.76
CA TYR A 185 -15.91 1.19 12.53
C TYR A 185 -17.11 0.75 11.67
N ASN A 186 -17.30 1.34 10.49
CA ASN A 186 -18.40 1.01 9.59
C ASN A 186 -17.93 0.60 8.19
N THR A 187 -18.14 -0.67 7.85
CA THR A 187 -17.76 -1.25 6.56
C THR A 187 -18.75 -0.97 5.42
N VAL A 188 -19.93 -0.41 5.70
CA VAL A 188 -21.00 -0.14 4.72
C VAL A 188 -21.15 1.37 4.44
N VAL A 189 -20.14 2.15 4.77
CA VAL A 189 -20.19 3.60 4.57
C VAL A 189 -20.25 3.94 3.08
N THR A 190 -21.17 4.82 2.69
CA THR A 190 -21.39 5.27 1.30
C THR A 190 -21.03 6.73 1.06
N SER A 191 -20.38 7.36 2.04
CA SER A 191 -19.88 8.73 1.96
C SER A 191 -18.86 9.01 3.06
N GLY A 192 -17.90 9.90 2.81
CA GLY A 192 -16.96 10.31 3.83
C GLY A 192 -16.23 11.59 3.48
N SER A 193 -15.50 12.10 4.47
CA SER A 193 -14.65 13.25 4.31
C SER A 193 -13.32 13.07 5.02
N TYR A 194 -12.24 13.58 4.41
CA TYR A 194 -10.90 13.61 5.00
C TYR A 194 -10.26 14.97 4.84
N ASN A 195 -9.68 15.49 5.91
CA ASN A 195 -8.67 16.52 5.78
C ASN A 195 -7.40 15.90 5.14
N LEU A 196 -6.98 16.41 3.98
CA LEU A 196 -5.88 15.82 3.22
C LEU A 196 -4.54 15.89 3.97
N LYS A 197 -4.24 17.02 4.61
CA LYS A 197 -2.99 17.18 5.38
C LYS A 197 -2.95 16.22 6.57
N GLU A 198 -4.06 16.10 7.29
CA GLU A 198 -4.17 15.20 8.43
C GLU A 198 -4.03 13.74 8.01
N VAL A 199 -4.79 13.30 7.00
CA VAL A 199 -4.77 11.88 6.59
C VAL A 199 -3.41 11.46 6.06
N VAL A 200 -2.73 12.32 5.30
CA VAL A 200 -1.36 12.05 4.83
C VAL A 200 -0.40 11.99 6.01
N SER A 201 -0.36 13.02 6.86
CA SER A 201 0.56 13.08 8.00
C SER A 201 0.40 11.90 8.96
N ARG A 202 -0.85 11.54 9.28
CA ARG A 202 -1.15 10.41 10.16
C ARG A 202 -0.72 9.06 9.57
N THR A 203 -0.84 8.91 8.25
CA THR A 203 -0.62 7.61 7.58
C THR A 203 0.85 7.39 7.23
N THR A 204 1.57 8.45 6.84
CA THR A 204 2.93 8.35 6.32
C THR A 204 3.98 9.02 7.20
N GLY A 205 3.57 9.83 8.18
CA GLY A 205 4.46 10.72 8.94
C GLY A 205 4.91 11.97 8.15
N TYR A 206 4.56 12.07 6.87
CA TYR A 206 4.97 13.18 6.02
C TYR A 206 4.05 14.39 6.17
N SER A 207 4.63 15.56 6.38
CA SER A 207 3.88 16.83 6.39
C SER A 207 3.91 17.42 4.98
N LEU A 208 2.75 17.45 4.32
CA LEU A 208 2.61 18.04 2.98
C LEU A 208 3.11 19.49 2.96
N GLN A 209 4.01 19.77 2.03
CA GLN A 209 4.59 21.07 1.73
C GLN A 209 3.87 21.72 0.55
N ASP A 210 4.19 22.99 0.25
CA ASP A 210 3.66 23.67 -0.92
C ASP A 210 4.23 23.09 -2.23
N ASN A 211 3.34 22.87 -3.20
CA ASN A 211 3.56 22.24 -4.51
C ASN A 211 3.84 20.74 -4.46
N ASP A 212 3.51 20.07 -3.35
CA ASP A 212 3.37 18.62 -3.38
C ASP A 212 2.09 18.27 -4.13
N GLU A 213 2.13 17.13 -4.80
CA GLU A 213 0.97 16.60 -5.50
C GLU A 213 0.51 15.32 -4.82
N VAL A 214 -0.79 15.22 -4.59
CA VAL A 214 -1.40 14.01 -4.04
C VAL A 214 -2.39 13.46 -5.05
N GLN A 215 -2.13 12.25 -5.53
CA GLN A 215 -3.10 11.51 -6.31
C GLN A 215 -4.08 10.84 -5.35
N ILE A 216 -5.38 11.03 -5.55
CA ILE A 216 -6.45 10.51 -4.69
C ILE A 216 -7.51 9.77 -5.51
N ALA A 217 -8.15 8.78 -4.90
CA ALA A 217 -9.33 8.10 -5.45
C ALA A 217 -10.17 7.48 -4.34
N VAL A 218 -11.44 7.20 -4.62
CA VAL A 218 -12.22 6.25 -3.82
C VAL A 218 -11.79 4.84 -4.23
N ALA A 219 -11.51 3.99 -3.25
CA ALA A 219 -11.21 2.59 -3.46
C ALA A 219 -12.19 1.72 -2.68
N VAL A 220 -12.56 0.60 -3.26
CA VAL A 220 -13.40 -0.43 -2.66
C VAL A 220 -12.58 -1.70 -2.60
N MET A 221 -12.66 -2.41 -1.48
CA MET A 221 -11.93 -3.64 -1.29
C MET A 221 -12.87 -4.80 -1.01
N TYR A 222 -12.54 -5.95 -1.59
CA TYR A 222 -12.93 -7.24 -1.07
C TYR A 222 -11.70 -7.87 -0.42
N ASN A 223 -11.70 -7.94 0.90
CA ASN A 223 -10.60 -8.43 1.71
C ASN A 223 -11.09 -9.58 2.58
N ARG A 224 -10.40 -10.72 2.50
CA ARG A 224 -10.56 -11.84 3.43
C ARG A 224 -9.20 -12.16 4.02
N SER A 225 -9.15 -12.20 5.34
CA SER A 225 -7.91 -12.50 6.07
C SER A 225 -7.26 -13.79 5.55
N GLY A 226 -5.99 -13.69 5.15
CA GLY A 226 -5.20 -14.80 4.60
C GLY A 226 -5.56 -15.24 3.18
N LYS A 227 -6.39 -14.50 2.44
CA LYS A 227 -6.83 -14.84 1.07
C LYS A 227 -6.41 -13.83 0.01
N GLY A 228 -5.77 -12.73 0.42
CA GLY A 228 -5.45 -11.61 -0.45
C GLY A 228 -6.61 -10.60 -0.56
N THR A 229 -6.31 -9.50 -1.25
CA THR A 229 -7.23 -8.36 -1.38
C THR A 229 -7.50 -8.10 -2.85
N LEU A 230 -8.77 -7.92 -3.20
CA LEU A 230 -9.22 -7.38 -4.48
C LEU A 230 -9.57 -5.90 -4.29
N ILE A 231 -9.06 -5.02 -5.14
CA ILE A 231 -9.26 -3.57 -5.06
C ILE A 231 -9.88 -3.06 -6.36
N LEU A 232 -10.95 -2.29 -6.25
CA LEU A 232 -11.53 -1.50 -7.33
C LEU A 232 -11.36 -0.02 -7.00
N GLU A 233 -10.73 0.73 -7.89
CA GLU A 233 -10.50 2.17 -7.72
C GLU A 233 -11.39 2.97 -8.66
N SER A 234 -11.86 4.13 -8.22
CA SER A 234 -12.44 5.12 -9.11
C SER A 234 -11.37 5.75 -9.99
N ASN A 235 -11.79 6.65 -10.89
CA ASN A 235 -10.87 7.59 -11.51
C ASN A 235 -10.03 8.30 -10.44
N ARG A 236 -8.76 8.54 -10.81
CA ARG A 236 -7.78 9.17 -9.94
C ARG A 236 -7.71 10.65 -10.26
N TYR A 237 -7.61 11.46 -9.21
CA TYR A 237 -7.53 12.91 -9.31
C TYR A 237 -6.23 13.37 -8.68
N VAL A 238 -5.58 14.38 -9.27
CA VAL A 238 -4.35 14.95 -8.71
C VAL A 238 -4.67 16.31 -8.11
N VAL A 239 -4.20 16.49 -6.89
CA VAL A 239 -4.45 17.65 -6.05
C VAL A 239 -3.10 18.28 -5.71
N THR A 240 -2.90 19.55 -6.06
CA THR A 240 -1.63 20.25 -5.80
C THR A 240 -1.76 21.17 -4.60
N THR A 241 -1.00 20.92 -3.55
CA THR A 241 -1.01 21.76 -2.34
C THR A 241 -0.44 23.15 -2.67
N LYS A 242 -1.15 24.24 -2.34
CA LYS A 242 -0.53 25.58 -2.24
C LYS A 242 -0.83 26.16 -0.87
N SER A 243 -0.07 27.18 -0.48
CA SER A 243 -0.43 28.02 0.65
C SER A 243 -1.73 28.75 0.32
N GLY A 244 -2.83 28.34 0.97
CA GLY A 244 -4.07 29.09 0.99
C GLY A 244 -5.20 28.60 0.06
N ASP A 245 -4.94 27.82 -0.99
CA ASP A 245 -5.97 27.13 -1.79
C ASP A 245 -5.32 26.07 -2.70
N ILE A 246 -6.08 25.05 -3.09
CA ILE A 246 -5.58 23.85 -3.79
C ILE A 246 -6.35 23.69 -5.10
N ASP A 247 -5.63 23.56 -6.21
CA ASP A 247 -6.23 23.43 -7.54
C ASP A 247 -6.27 21.96 -7.99
N PHE A 248 -7.34 21.60 -8.73
CA PHE A 248 -7.43 20.33 -9.45
C PHE A 248 -6.60 20.39 -10.72
N LEU A 249 -5.83 19.33 -10.98
CA LEU A 249 -5.31 19.02 -12.31
C LEU A 249 -6.20 17.91 -12.91
N GLN A 250 -6.86 18.22 -14.04
CA GLN A 250 -7.58 17.24 -14.86
C GLN A 250 -6.61 16.47 -15.75
#